data_AF-A0A7C5CBK3-F1
#
_entry.id   AF-A0A7C5CBK3-F1
#
_cell.length_a   1.000
_cell.length_b   1.000
_cell.length_c   1.000
_cell.angle_alpha   90.00
_cell.angle_beta   90.00
_cell.angle_gamma   90.00
#
_symmetry.space_group_name_H-M   'P 1'
#
loop_
_entity.id
_entity.type
_entity.pdbx_description
1 polymer ?
#
loop_
_entity_poly.entity_id
_entity_poly.type
_entity_poly.pdbx_seq_one_letter_code
_entity_poly.pdbx_strand_id
1 'polypeptide(L)'
;MTEYNQLTFDDFKKEVLADYKLAVISRECSLLGRKEVLMGRGGFGIFGGGKELPQIAMAKAFKNGDFRSGYYRDQTFMMAIGALTPQQLFASVYGDTDINNSPESGGRQMNNHFATHSLHEDGTWKNLMEQ
;
A
#
# COMPACT_ATOMS: atom_id res chain seq x y z
N MET A 1 20.03 23.39 15.88
CA MET A 1 19.04 23.05 16.92
C MET A 1 17.71 22.93 16.21
N THR A 2 17.19 21.73 16.03
CA THR A 2 15.86 21.54 15.42
C THR A 2 14.81 21.94 16.45
N GLU A 3 14.04 22.99 16.16
CA GLU A 3 12.86 23.32 16.95
C GLU A 3 11.90 22.12 16.91
N TYR A 4 11.70 21.49 18.06
CA TYR A 4 10.59 20.57 18.25
C TYR A 4 9.32 21.41 18.29
N ASN A 5 8.67 21.59 17.14
CA ASN A 5 7.31 22.08 17.11
C ASN A 5 6.45 21.09 17.89
N GLN A 6 5.91 21.54 19.03
CA GLN A 6 5.03 20.69 19.83
C GLN A 6 3.76 20.42 19.01
N LEU A 7 3.49 19.14 18.75
CA LEU A 7 2.28 18.70 18.08
C LEU A 7 1.07 19.18 18.88
N THR A 8 0.18 19.94 18.25
CA THR A 8 -1.04 20.39 18.94
C THR A 8 -1.99 19.20 19.14
N PHE A 9 -2.90 19.30 20.10
CA PHE A 9 -3.93 18.27 20.29
C PHE A 9 -4.78 18.07 19.02
N ASP A 10 -5.07 19.16 18.29
CA ASP A 10 -5.85 19.09 17.06
C ASP A 10 -5.08 18.40 15.93
N ASP A 11 -3.77 18.61 15.82
CA ASP A 11 -2.94 17.91 14.83
C ASP A 11 -2.80 16.43 15.17
N PHE A 12 -2.58 16.11 16.45
CA PHE A 12 -2.59 14.72 16.93
C PHE A 12 -3.91 14.02 16.64
N LYS A 13 -5.05 14.68 16.91
CA LYS A 13 -6.38 14.14 16.64
C LYS A 13 -6.59 13.88 15.15
N LYS A 14 -6.18 14.81 14.28
CA LYS A 14 -6.26 14.62 12.82
C LYS A 14 -5.45 13.42 12.37
N GLU A 15 -4.23 13.27 12.88
CA GLU A 15 -3.35 12.14 12.57
C GLU A 15 -3.97 10.81 12.99
N VAL A 16 -4.46 10.71 14.23
CA VAL A 16 -5.14 9.50 14.75
C VAL A 16 -6.36 9.13 13.90
N LEU A 17 -7.17 10.10 13.49
CA LEU A 17 -8.34 9.86 12.65
C LEU A 17 -7.94 9.40 11.23
N ALA A 18 -6.87 9.95 10.67
CA ALA A 18 -6.35 9.54 9.37
C ALA A 18 -5.82 8.09 9.42
N ASP A 19 -5.04 7.75 10.44
CA ASP A 19 -4.51 6.40 10.65
C ASP A 19 -5.63 5.40 10.88
N TYR A 20 -6.63 5.76 11.70
CA TYR A 20 -7.80 4.92 11.94
C TYR A 20 -8.57 4.66 10.65
N LYS A 21 -8.81 5.71 9.84
CA LYS A 21 -9.48 5.57 8.54
C LYS A 21 -8.69 4.63 7.62
N LEU A 22 -7.38 4.78 7.54
CA LEU A 22 -6.51 3.94 6.72
C LEU A 22 -6.54 2.46 7.18
N ALA A 23 -6.46 2.23 8.49
CA ALA A 23 -6.56 0.89 9.07
C ALA A 23 -7.90 0.23 8.72
N VAL A 24 -9.01 0.95 8.87
CA VAL A 24 -10.34 0.46 8.53
C VAL A 24 -10.46 0.17 7.04
N ILE A 25 -10.01 1.07 6.16
CA ILE A 25 -10.02 0.83 4.70
C ILE A 25 -9.26 -0.44 4.35
N SER A 26 -8.05 -0.61 4.89
CA SER A 26 -7.25 -1.81 4.65
C SER A 26 -7.94 -3.08 5.18
N ARG A 27 -8.61 -2.98 6.33
CA ARG A 27 -9.37 -4.09 6.92
C ARG A 27 -10.56 -4.47 6.03
N GLU A 28 -11.34 -3.50 5.59
CA GLU A 28 -12.49 -3.74 4.71
C GLU A 28 -12.07 -4.33 3.37
N CYS A 29 -10.97 -3.83 2.78
CA CYS A 29 -10.38 -4.42 1.59
C CYS A 29 -10.00 -5.90 1.81
N SER A 30 -9.46 -6.23 2.98
CA SER A 30 -9.14 -7.62 3.32
C SER A 30 -10.38 -8.51 3.42
N LEU A 31 -11.48 -8.01 3.97
CA LEU A 31 -12.73 -8.77 4.09
C LEU A 31 -13.41 -8.96 2.74
N LEU A 32 -13.52 -7.90 1.96
CA LEU A 32 -14.08 -7.93 0.62
C LEU A 32 -13.24 -8.81 -0.32
N GLY A 33 -11.92 -8.64 -0.33
CA GLY A 33 -11.03 -9.46 -1.16
C GLY A 33 -11.13 -10.96 -0.86
N ARG A 34 -11.26 -11.35 0.41
CA ARG A 34 -11.53 -12.76 0.77
C ARG A 34 -12.84 -13.25 0.16
N LYS A 35 -13.89 -12.43 0.21
CA LYS A 35 -15.19 -12.77 -0.37
C LYS A 35 -15.10 -12.93 -1.89
N GLU A 36 -14.40 -12.03 -2.58
CA GLU A 36 -14.18 -12.10 -4.03
C GLU A 36 -13.51 -13.41 -4.45
N VAL A 37 -12.43 -13.78 -3.76
CA VAL A 37 -11.68 -15.01 -4.04
C VAL A 37 -12.49 -16.26 -3.71
N LEU A 38 -13.19 -16.27 -2.57
CA LEU A 38 -14.04 -17.41 -2.17
C LEU A 38 -15.21 -17.66 -3.13
N MET A 39 -15.69 -16.62 -3.81
CA MET A 39 -16.74 -16.74 -4.83
C MET A 39 -16.19 -16.99 -6.24
N GLY A 40 -14.88 -17.25 -6.39
CA GLY A 40 -14.24 -17.58 -7.66
C GLY A 40 -14.08 -16.40 -8.61
N ARG A 41 -14.26 -15.15 -8.14
CA ARG A 41 -14.10 -13.94 -8.97
C ARG A 41 -12.66 -13.45 -9.06
N GLY A 42 -11.82 -13.81 -8.09
CA GLY A 42 -10.38 -13.59 -8.12
C GLY A 42 -9.61 -14.92 -8.05
N GLY A 43 -8.44 -14.98 -8.69
CA GLY A 43 -7.67 -16.24 -8.82
C GLY A 43 -6.99 -16.71 -7.52
N PHE A 44 -6.57 -15.77 -6.67
CA PHE A 44 -5.91 -16.04 -5.39
C PHE A 44 -6.08 -14.83 -4.46
N GLY A 45 -5.85 -14.98 -3.16
CA GLY A 45 -5.77 -13.80 -2.29
C GLY A 45 -5.46 -14.09 -0.83
N ILE A 46 -4.31 -13.60 -0.39
CA ILE A 46 -3.93 -13.50 1.01
C ILE A 46 -3.86 -12.02 1.38
N PHE A 47 -4.70 -11.60 2.33
CA PHE A 47 -4.83 -10.19 2.68
C PHE A 47 -4.18 -9.85 4.02
N GLY A 48 -3.89 -8.57 4.22
CA GLY A 48 -3.13 -8.02 5.35
C GLY A 48 -3.78 -8.14 6.73
N GLY A 49 -5.08 -8.44 6.82
CA GLY A 49 -5.89 -8.36 8.04
C GLY A 49 -5.22 -8.77 9.37
N GLY A 50 -5.17 -7.85 10.34
CA GLY A 50 -4.49 -8.01 11.64
C GLY A 50 -3.06 -7.46 11.69
N LYS A 51 -2.58 -6.81 10.63
CA LYS A 51 -1.26 -6.14 10.55
C LYS A 51 -1.36 -4.63 10.30
N GLU A 52 -2.55 -4.07 10.37
CA GLU A 52 -2.83 -2.70 9.94
C GLU A 52 -2.03 -1.68 10.78
N LEU A 53 -2.15 -1.74 12.10
CA LEU A 53 -1.48 -0.80 13.01
C LEU A 53 0.07 -0.85 12.94
N PRO A 54 0.75 -2.02 13.01
CA PRO A 54 2.21 -2.05 12.91
C PRO A 54 2.72 -1.57 11.56
N GLN A 55 1.98 -1.78 10.46
CA GLN A 55 2.35 -1.27 9.14
C GLN A 55 2.18 0.24 9.01
N ILE A 56 1.15 0.82 9.63
CA ILE A 56 1.00 2.28 9.72
C ILE A 56 2.14 2.88 10.55
N ALA A 57 2.48 2.28 11.69
CA ALA A 57 3.60 2.71 12.52
C ALA A 57 4.94 2.65 11.75
N MET A 58 5.17 1.57 10.99
CA MET A 58 6.34 1.44 10.12
C MET A 58 6.37 2.54 9.05
N ALA A 59 5.24 2.82 8.39
CA ALA A 59 5.16 3.84 7.34
C ALA A 59 5.50 5.25 7.84
N LYS A 60 5.19 5.58 9.11
CA LYS A 60 5.57 6.88 9.71
C LYS A 60 7.08 7.03 9.94
N ALA A 61 7.78 5.92 10.11
CA ALA A 61 9.24 5.91 10.27
C ALA A 61 9.98 5.78 8.94
N PHE A 62 9.30 5.29 7.91
CA PHE A 62 9.85 5.07 6.56
C PHE A 62 10.00 6.40 5.82
N LYS A 63 11.16 6.63 5.20
CA LYS A 63 11.50 7.87 4.49
C LYS A 63 11.92 7.57 3.06
N ASN A 64 11.87 8.58 2.21
CA ASN A 64 12.35 8.45 0.84
C ASN A 64 13.82 8.00 0.83
N GLY A 65 14.12 7.02 -0.02
CA GLY A 65 15.42 6.35 -0.08
C GLY A 65 15.59 5.16 0.88
N ASP A 66 14.65 4.94 1.81
CA ASP A 66 14.62 3.67 2.53
C ASP A 66 14.18 2.54 1.58
N PHE A 67 14.86 1.40 1.67
CA PHE A 67 14.48 0.20 0.94
C PHE A 67 13.91 -0.84 1.89
N ARG A 68 12.87 -1.55 1.42
CA ARG A 68 12.30 -2.68 2.13
C ARG A 68 12.20 -3.89 1.21
N SER A 69 12.50 -5.06 1.75
CA SER A 69 12.07 -6.32 1.15
C SER A 69 10.68 -6.65 1.71
N GLY A 70 9.64 -6.38 0.93
CA GLY A 70 8.26 -6.58 1.36
C GLY A 70 7.80 -8.04 1.37
N TYR A 71 6.58 -8.25 1.85
CA TYR A 71 5.88 -9.51 1.87
C TYR A 71 4.42 -9.35 1.39
N TYR A 72 3.77 -10.46 1.02
CA TYR A 72 2.42 -10.46 0.43
C TYR A 72 1.30 -9.97 1.36
N ARG A 73 1.61 -9.53 2.59
CA ARG A 73 0.62 -8.98 3.55
C ARG A 73 0.79 -7.49 3.81
N ASP A 74 1.57 -6.79 2.99
CA ASP A 74 1.97 -5.41 3.22
C ASP A 74 1.04 -4.36 2.61
N GLN A 75 -0.21 -4.73 2.29
CA GLN A 75 -1.16 -3.81 1.67
C GLN A 75 -1.38 -2.53 2.49
N THR A 76 -1.38 -2.58 3.83
CA THR A 76 -1.61 -1.39 4.65
C THR A 76 -0.42 -0.45 4.55
N PHE A 77 0.80 -0.99 4.60
CA PHE A 77 2.01 -0.22 4.40
C PHE A 77 2.01 0.44 3.02
N MET A 78 1.71 -0.32 1.96
CA MET A 78 1.66 0.20 0.59
C MET A 78 0.62 1.31 0.43
N MET A 79 -0.55 1.18 1.07
CA MET A 79 -1.55 2.25 1.11
C MET A 79 -1.07 3.46 1.93
N ALA A 80 -0.37 3.23 3.05
CA ALA A 80 0.13 4.28 3.92
C ALA A 80 1.15 5.19 3.24
N ILE A 81 2.04 4.61 2.41
CA ILE A 81 3.03 5.36 1.63
C ILE A 81 2.48 5.87 0.29
N GLY A 82 1.19 5.67 0.00
CA GLY A 82 0.55 6.10 -1.26
C GLY A 82 0.92 5.29 -2.50
N ALA A 83 1.63 4.17 -2.35
CA ALA A 83 2.05 3.31 -3.45
C ALA A 83 0.97 2.30 -3.89
N LEU A 84 -0.18 2.26 -3.20
CA LEU A 84 -1.30 1.38 -3.53
C LEU A 84 -2.62 2.04 -3.13
N THR A 85 -3.59 2.00 -4.04
CA THR A 85 -4.99 2.34 -3.74
C THR A 85 -5.85 1.09 -3.59
N PRO A 86 -7.02 1.16 -2.92
CA PRO A 86 -7.98 0.06 -2.92
C PRO A 86 -8.37 -0.41 -4.33
N GLN A 87 -8.56 0.51 -5.28
CA GLN A 87 -8.88 0.17 -6.66
C GLN A 87 -7.77 -0.67 -7.29
N GLN A 88 -6.50 -0.26 -7.15
CA GLN A 88 -5.36 -1.01 -7.67
C GLN A 88 -5.21 -2.38 -7.01
N LEU A 89 -5.47 -2.49 -5.70
CA LEU A 89 -5.50 -3.78 -5.00
C LEU A 89 -6.51 -4.74 -5.65
N PHE A 90 -7.73 -4.27 -5.93
CA PHE A 90 -8.75 -5.11 -6.56
C PHE A 90 -8.48 -5.37 -8.04
N ALA A 91 -7.94 -4.40 -8.79
CA ALA A 91 -7.46 -4.63 -10.15
C ALA A 91 -6.45 -5.79 -10.20
N SER A 92 -5.51 -5.81 -9.25
CA SER A 92 -4.56 -6.91 -9.06
C SER A 92 -5.26 -8.26 -8.76
N VAL A 93 -6.28 -8.27 -7.89
CA VAL A 93 -7.08 -9.48 -7.56
C VAL A 93 -7.78 -10.07 -8.80
N TYR A 94 -8.22 -9.21 -9.72
CA TYR A 94 -8.90 -9.62 -10.96
C TYR A 94 -7.94 -9.85 -12.14
N GLY A 95 -6.63 -9.61 -11.96
CA GLY A 95 -5.65 -9.77 -13.03
C GLY A 95 -5.80 -8.73 -14.15
N ASP A 96 -6.16 -7.48 -13.80
CA ASP A 96 -6.28 -6.40 -14.77
C ASP A 96 -4.95 -6.17 -15.50
N THR A 97 -5.02 -6.10 -16.83
CA THR A 97 -3.85 -5.98 -17.71
C THR A 97 -3.50 -4.53 -18.04
N ASP A 98 -4.38 -3.58 -17.70
CA ASP A 98 -4.08 -2.15 -17.84
C ASP A 98 -3.10 -1.72 -16.75
N ILE A 99 -1.91 -1.25 -17.17
CA ILE A 99 -0.86 -0.81 -16.26
C ILE A 99 -1.24 0.42 -15.44
N ASN A 100 -2.24 1.18 -15.87
CA ASN A 100 -2.78 2.30 -15.08
C ASN A 100 -3.59 1.81 -13.87
N ASN A 101 -4.23 0.64 -14.00
CA ASN A 101 -5.02 0.01 -12.95
C ASN A 101 -4.20 -0.98 -12.09
N SER A 102 -3.23 -1.68 -12.68
CA SER A 102 -2.31 -2.61 -12.00
C SER A 102 -0.86 -2.18 -12.26
N PRO A 103 -0.39 -1.07 -11.67
CA PRO A 103 0.94 -0.53 -11.94
C PRO A 103 2.05 -1.47 -11.49
N GLU A 104 1.82 -2.36 -10.54
CA GLU A 104 2.83 -3.29 -10.04
C GLU A 104 3.28 -4.33 -11.06
N SER A 105 2.40 -4.72 -12.00
CA SER A 105 2.73 -5.80 -12.95
C SER A 105 1.96 -5.82 -14.27
N GLY A 106 0.88 -5.06 -14.41
CA GLY A 106 -0.04 -5.15 -15.55
C GLY A 106 -0.65 -6.56 -15.69
N GLY A 107 -1.10 -7.14 -14.57
CA GLY A 107 -1.74 -8.47 -14.53
C GLY A 107 -0.78 -9.66 -14.73
N ARG A 108 0.53 -9.44 -14.76
CA ARG A 108 1.54 -10.50 -14.99
C ARG A 108 1.98 -11.23 -13.72
N GLN A 109 1.70 -10.66 -12.56
CA GLN A 109 2.01 -11.26 -11.26
C GLN A 109 0.72 -11.70 -10.56
N MET A 110 0.83 -12.65 -9.63
CA MET A 110 -0.28 -12.90 -8.71
C MET A 110 -0.51 -11.68 -7.83
N ASN A 111 -1.75 -11.49 -7.38
CA ASN A 111 -2.08 -10.41 -6.46
C ASN A 111 -1.24 -10.44 -5.17
N ASN A 112 -1.09 -9.27 -4.56
CA ASN A 112 -0.21 -9.02 -3.41
C ASN A 112 1.30 -9.16 -3.70
N HIS A 113 1.72 -9.19 -4.96
CA HIS A 113 3.11 -8.95 -5.36
C HIS A 113 3.32 -7.46 -5.60
N PHE A 114 3.53 -6.73 -4.52
CA PHE A 114 3.68 -5.27 -4.57
C PHE A 114 5.05 -4.87 -5.13
N ALA A 115 5.08 -3.86 -6.00
CA ALA A 115 6.31 -3.32 -6.57
C ALA A 115 6.17 -1.81 -6.86
N THR A 116 7.30 -1.11 -6.93
CA THR A 116 7.40 0.28 -7.38
C THR A 116 8.37 0.37 -8.57
N HIS A 117 8.10 1.29 -9.49
CA HIS A 117 8.92 1.46 -10.70
C HIS A 117 10.17 2.28 -10.41
N SER A 118 11.35 1.67 -10.52
CA SER A 118 12.65 2.35 -10.38
C SER A 118 13.12 3.08 -11.65
N LEU A 119 12.48 2.82 -12.79
CA LEU A 119 12.81 3.43 -14.07
C LEU A 119 11.72 4.42 -14.50
N HIS A 120 12.12 5.44 -15.23
CA HIS A 120 11.25 6.26 -16.06
C HIS A 120 10.78 5.46 -17.30
N GLU A 121 9.78 5.98 -18.01
CA GLU A 121 9.24 5.33 -19.23
C GLU A 121 10.29 5.22 -20.36
N ASP A 122 11.26 6.13 -20.39
CA ASP A 122 12.38 6.13 -21.34
C ASP A 122 13.52 5.16 -20.95
N GLY A 123 13.36 4.42 -19.83
CA GLY A 123 14.33 3.47 -19.31
C GLY A 123 15.45 4.08 -18.48
N THR A 124 15.47 5.40 -18.28
CA THR A 124 16.43 6.05 -17.38
C THR A 124 16.09 5.79 -15.91
N TRP A 125 17.09 5.83 -15.03
CA TRP A 125 16.89 5.61 -13.60
C TRP A 125 16.25 6.83 -12.93
N LYS A 126 15.25 6.57 -12.08
CA LYS A 126 14.76 7.57 -11.14
C LYS A 126 15.80 7.84 -10.06
N ASN A 127 15.72 9.00 -9.41
CA ASN A 127 16.44 9.22 -8.16
C ASN A 127 15.82 8.34 -7.07
N LEU A 128 16.45 7.19 -6.80
CA LEU A 128 15.93 6.21 -5.85
C LEU A 128 15.99 6.69 -4.38
N MET A 129 16.68 7.80 -4.12
CA MET A 129 16.70 8.45 -2.79
C MET A 129 15.48 9.36 -2.56
N GLU A 130 14.67 9.59 -3.59
CA GLU A 130 13.49 10.45 -3.55
C GLU A 130 12.16 9.69 -3.68
N GLN A 131 12.20 8.36 -3.81
CA GLN A 131 11.03 7.47 -3.84
C GLN A 131 10.76 6.78 -2.50
#